data_AF-A0A8B9V278-F1
#
_entry.id   AF-A0A8B9V278-F1
#
_cell.length_a   1.000
_cell.length_b   1.000
_cell.length_c   1.000
_cell.angle_alpha   90.00
_cell.angle_beta   90.00
_cell.angle_gamma   90.00
#
_symmetry.space_group_name_H-M   'P 1'
#
loop_
_entity.id
_entity.type
_entity.pdbx_description
1 polymer ?
#
loop_
_entity_poly.entity_id
_entity_poly.type
_entity_poly.pdbx_seq_one_letter_code
_entity_poly.pdbx_strand_id
1 'polypeptide(L)'
;MSCGPVCTNLGLKPGQRLTVKGTIPPNAKSFVMNLGKDATHLGLHFNPRFDAHGDVNTIVCNSKKVEEWGAEQRETVFPFQKGAPAEVTFSINPSDVTVHLTGHQFTFPNRLGLSVFDYFDTHGDFTLQSISWE
;
A
#
# COMPACT_ATOMS: atom_id res chain seq x y z
N MET A 1 1.25 8.38 17.74
CA MET A 1 0.99 7.55 16.55
C MET A 1 -0.51 7.42 16.43
N SER A 2 -1.14 8.14 15.50
CA SER A 2 -2.57 7.99 15.24
C SER A 2 -2.79 6.64 14.57
N CYS A 3 -3.56 5.76 15.22
CA CYS A 3 -4.06 4.55 14.59
C CYS A 3 -4.98 4.96 13.43
N GLY A 4 -4.59 4.64 12.19
CA GLY A 4 -5.48 4.85 11.05
C GLY A 4 -6.43 3.66 10.87
N PRO A 5 -7.30 3.70 9.84
CA PRO A 5 -8.30 2.65 9.61
C PRO A 5 -7.68 1.27 9.42
N VAL A 6 -8.35 0.26 9.99
CA VAL A 6 -8.02 -1.17 9.81
C VAL A 6 -9.27 -1.88 9.30
N CYS A 7 -9.12 -2.67 8.24
CA CYS A 7 -10.15 -3.48 7.64
C CYS A 7 -9.70 -4.94 7.61
N THR A 8 -10.53 -5.82 8.17
CA THR A 8 -10.31 -7.28 8.23
C THR A 8 -11.48 -7.99 7.57
N ASN A 9 -11.26 -9.19 7.02
CA ASN A 9 -12.30 -9.97 6.33
C ASN A 9 -12.89 -9.19 5.16
N LEU A 10 -12.04 -8.55 4.35
CA LEU A 10 -12.46 -7.80 3.16
C LEU A 10 -13.24 -8.67 2.17
N GLY A 11 -13.00 -9.99 2.16
CA GLY A 11 -13.81 -10.93 1.39
C GLY A 11 -13.58 -10.86 -0.12
N LEU A 12 -12.46 -10.28 -0.56
CA LEU A 12 -12.07 -10.22 -1.97
C LEU A 12 -12.03 -11.62 -2.58
N LYS A 13 -12.42 -11.71 -3.85
CA LYS A 13 -12.29 -12.92 -4.66
C LYS A 13 -11.04 -12.85 -5.53
N PRO A 14 -10.45 -14.01 -5.90
CA PRO A 14 -9.30 -14.03 -6.80
C PRO A 14 -9.57 -13.23 -8.08
N GLY A 15 -8.62 -12.39 -8.47
CA GLY A 15 -8.73 -11.50 -9.63
C GLY A 15 -9.34 -10.13 -9.35
N GLN A 16 -10.00 -9.93 -8.21
CA GLN A 16 -10.53 -8.62 -7.84
C GLN A 16 -9.41 -7.64 -7.47
N ARG A 17 -9.67 -6.35 -7.71
CA ARG A 17 -8.74 -5.26 -7.42
C ARG A 17 -9.23 -4.43 -6.25
N LEU A 18 -8.34 -4.05 -5.35
CA LEU A 18 -8.65 -3.16 -4.23
C LEU A 18 -8.27 -1.73 -4.61
N THR A 19 -9.23 -0.81 -4.62
CA THR A 19 -8.99 0.62 -4.85
C THR A 19 -9.14 1.40 -3.55
N VAL A 20 -8.15 2.21 -3.24
CA VAL A 20 -8.07 3.06 -2.05
C VAL A 20 -7.99 4.51 -2.51
N LYS A 21 -8.89 5.36 -1.99
CA LYS A 21 -8.90 6.80 -2.25
C LYS A 21 -8.82 7.57 -0.94
N GLY A 22 -8.14 8.70 -0.97
CA GLY A 22 -8.00 9.57 0.18
C GLY A 22 -7.25 10.85 -0.16
N THR A 23 -6.91 11.61 0.87
CA THR A 23 -6.18 12.87 0.74
C THR A 23 -4.87 12.85 1.53
N ILE A 24 -3.84 13.44 0.94
CA ILE A 24 -2.53 13.61 1.57
C ILE A 24 -2.48 15.02 2.17
N PRO A 25 -2.13 15.21 3.45
CA PRO A 25 -2.07 16.52 4.06
C PRO A 25 -0.90 17.37 3.50
N PRO A 26 -0.99 18.72 3.52
CA PRO A 26 0.05 19.60 2.96
C PRO A 26 1.46 19.44 3.54
N ASN A 27 1.56 18.97 4.79
CA ASN A 27 2.80 18.78 5.52
C ASN A 27 3.27 17.31 5.55
N ALA A 28 2.71 16.44 4.71
CA ALA A 28 3.02 15.01 4.70
C ALA A 28 4.53 14.72 4.60
N LYS A 29 4.99 13.76 5.41
CA LYS A 29 6.32 13.17 5.38
C LYS A 29 6.29 11.77 4.79
N SER A 30 5.32 10.96 5.19
CA SER A 30 5.11 9.62 4.63
C SER A 30 3.74 9.06 5.00
N PHE A 31 3.22 8.14 4.19
CA PHE A 31 2.07 7.34 4.55
C PHE A 31 2.28 5.87 4.20
N VAL A 32 1.47 5.00 4.80
CA VAL A 32 1.56 3.55 4.64
C VAL A 32 0.20 2.99 4.26
N MET A 33 0.21 2.04 3.35
CA MET A 33 -0.90 1.11 3.09
C MET A 33 -0.36 -0.31 3.20
N ASN A 34 -0.88 -1.06 4.16
CA ASN A 34 -0.53 -2.46 4.37
C ASN A 34 -1.63 -3.34 3.79
N LEU A 35 -1.25 -4.34 3.01
CA LEU A 35 -2.15 -5.32 2.42
C LEU A 35 -1.64 -6.73 2.69
N GLY A 36 -2.53 -7.63 3.09
CA GLY A 36 -2.13 -8.98 3.44
C GLY A 36 -3.26 -9.91 3.78
N LYS A 37 -2.90 -10.98 4.49
CA LYS A 37 -3.85 -11.91 5.12
C LYS A 37 -4.30 -11.37 6.48
N ASP A 38 -3.36 -10.83 7.24
CA ASP A 38 -3.56 -10.26 8.57
C ASP A 38 -2.40 -9.29 8.89
N ALA A 39 -2.46 -8.63 10.05
CA ALA A 39 -1.45 -7.66 10.48
C ALA A 39 -0.01 -8.21 10.57
N THR A 40 0.17 -9.53 10.62
CA THR A 40 1.46 -10.21 10.77
C THR A 40 1.96 -10.83 9.46
N HIS A 41 1.08 -10.95 8.45
CA HIS A 41 1.34 -11.52 7.13
C HIS A 41 0.98 -10.51 6.03
N LEU A 42 1.89 -9.56 5.80
CA LEU A 42 1.74 -8.51 4.79
C LEU A 42 2.36 -8.96 3.47
N GLY A 43 1.51 -9.13 2.46
CA GLY A 43 1.95 -9.38 1.09
C GLY A 43 2.56 -8.12 0.46
N LEU A 44 2.06 -6.95 0.86
CA LEU A 44 2.61 -5.66 0.47
C LEU A 44 2.50 -4.66 1.63
N HIS A 45 3.63 -4.10 2.01
CA HIS A 45 3.74 -2.84 2.73
C HIS A 45 4.12 -1.77 1.72
N PHE A 46 3.19 -0.89 1.40
CA PHE A 46 3.36 0.20 0.45
C PHE A 46 3.56 1.52 1.21
N ASN A 47 4.77 2.09 1.13
CA ASN A 47 5.15 3.25 1.91
C ASN A 47 5.76 4.38 1.07
N PRO A 48 4.92 5.27 0.50
CA PRO A 48 5.38 6.50 -0.10
C PRO A 48 6.01 7.44 0.94
N ARG A 49 7.27 7.81 0.70
CA ARG A 49 8.06 8.73 1.53
C ARG A 49 8.34 10.01 0.74
N PHE A 50 7.72 11.11 1.15
CA PHE A 50 8.07 12.44 0.62
C PHE A 50 9.45 12.86 1.10
N ASP A 51 9.70 12.67 2.40
CA ASP A 51 10.94 12.99 3.10
C ASP A 51 10.90 12.28 4.45
N ALA A 52 11.34 11.02 4.47
CA ALA A 52 11.31 10.18 5.66
C ALA A 52 12.36 9.07 5.58
N HIS A 53 12.97 8.72 6.72
CA HIS A 53 13.93 7.60 6.84
C HIS A 53 15.12 7.66 5.87
N GLY A 54 15.52 8.86 5.42
CA GLY A 54 16.59 9.06 4.45
C GLY A 54 16.18 8.95 2.99
N ASP A 55 14.91 8.60 2.71
CA ASP A 55 14.35 8.60 1.36
C ASP A 55 13.59 9.91 1.08
N VAL A 56 13.73 10.43 -0.14
CA VAL A 56 13.03 11.63 -0.64
C VAL A 56 12.27 11.27 -1.91
N ASN A 57 10.97 11.58 -1.94
CA ASN A 57 10.05 11.24 -3.04
C ASN A 57 10.28 9.83 -3.59
N THR A 58 10.25 8.83 -2.71
CA THR A 58 10.50 7.43 -3.05
C THR A 58 9.39 6.58 -2.46
N ILE A 59 8.88 5.63 -3.24
CA ILE A 59 7.97 4.61 -2.74
C ILE A 59 8.81 3.43 -2.26
N VAL A 60 8.69 3.09 -0.99
CA VAL A 60 9.34 1.92 -0.41
C VAL A 60 8.31 0.81 -0.26
N CYS A 61 8.59 -0.33 -0.87
CA CYS A 61 7.76 -1.53 -0.80
C CYS A 61 8.49 -2.62 -0.03
N ASN A 62 7.76 -3.36 0.81
CA ASN A 62 8.28 -4.55 1.47
C ASN A 62 7.16 -5.58 1.69
N SER A 63 7.54 -6.74 2.23
CA SER A 63 6.63 -7.78 2.72
C SER A 63 6.96 -8.05 4.19
N LYS A 64 5.97 -8.53 4.97
CA LYS A 64 6.17 -8.94 6.36
C LYS A 64 5.63 -10.35 6.57
N LYS A 65 6.39 -11.23 7.22
CA LYS A 65 5.95 -12.59 7.56
C LYS A 65 6.33 -12.90 9.00
N VAL A 66 5.34 -13.19 9.85
CA VAL A 66 5.55 -13.50 11.27
C VAL A 66 6.38 -12.41 11.96
N GLU A 67 5.96 -11.16 11.79
CA GLU A 67 6.63 -9.95 12.31
C GLU A 67 8.04 -9.64 11.76
N GLU A 68 8.56 -10.45 10.83
CA GLU A 68 9.84 -10.20 10.19
C GLU A 68 9.66 -9.48 8.85
N TRP A 69 10.38 -8.37 8.68
CA TRP A 69 10.43 -7.61 7.43
C TRP A 69 11.33 -8.30 6.40
N GLY A 70 10.90 -8.31 5.14
CA GLY A 70 11.71 -8.77 4.03
C GLY A 70 12.70 -7.72 3.51
N ALA A 71 13.25 -7.96 2.31
CA ALA A 71 14.09 -6.98 1.62
C ALA A 71 13.25 -5.84 1.03
N GLU A 72 13.62 -4.59 1.31
CA GLU A 72 12.98 -3.41 0.73
C GLU A 72 13.21 -3.34 -0.79
N GLN A 73 12.21 -2.85 -1.51
CA GLN A 73 12.30 -2.42 -2.91
C GLN A 73 11.90 -0.95 -2.99
N ARG A 74 12.64 -0.18 -3.78
CA ARG A 74 12.43 1.27 -3.93
C ARG A 74 11.98 1.56 -5.36
N GLU A 75 10.88 2.27 -5.50
CA GLU A 75 10.40 2.84 -6.75
C GLU A 75 10.59 4.36 -6.70
N THR A 76 11.22 4.90 -7.73
CA THR A 76 11.61 6.31 -7.84
C THR A 76 10.56 7.17 -8.53
N VAL A 77 9.64 6.55 -9.29
CA VAL A 77 8.50 7.28 -9.85
C VAL A 77 7.50 7.56 -8.73
N PHE A 78 7.36 8.85 -8.39
CA PHE A 78 6.60 9.30 -7.23
C PHE A 78 5.47 10.27 -7.62
N PRO A 79 4.31 9.76 -8.08
CA PRO A 79 3.19 10.58 -8.57
C PRO A 79 2.29 11.10 -7.43
N PHE A 80 2.84 11.34 -6.23
CA PHE A 80 2.08 11.86 -5.09
C PHE A 80 2.41 13.32 -4.83
N GLN A 81 1.39 14.09 -4.48
CA GLN A 81 1.51 15.52 -4.15
C GLN A 81 0.94 15.79 -2.76
N LYS A 82 1.64 16.61 -1.97
CA LYS A 82 1.15 17.04 -0.65
C LYS A 82 -0.06 17.95 -0.83
N GLY A 83 -1.07 17.79 0.00
CA GLY A 83 -2.32 18.57 -0.09
C GLY A 83 -3.28 18.13 -1.20
N ALA A 84 -2.99 17.04 -1.91
CA ALA A 84 -3.80 16.55 -3.03
C ALA A 84 -4.54 15.24 -2.69
N PRO A 85 -5.65 14.95 -3.38
CA PRO A 85 -6.22 13.60 -3.41
C PRO A 85 -5.24 12.59 -4.03
N ALA A 86 -5.32 11.35 -3.60
CA ALA A 86 -4.60 10.23 -4.18
C ALA A 86 -5.51 9.00 -4.30
N GLU A 87 -5.28 8.23 -5.37
CA GLU A 87 -5.96 6.98 -5.67
C GLU A 87 -4.91 5.93 -6.00
N VAL A 88 -5.03 4.77 -5.35
CA VAL A 88 -4.13 3.63 -5.56
C VAL A 88 -4.99 2.38 -5.73
N THR A 89 -4.74 1.62 -6.80
CA THR A 89 -5.39 0.33 -7.02
C THR A 89 -4.37 -0.79 -6.96
N PHE A 90 -4.68 -1.82 -6.18
CA PHE A 90 -3.85 -3.00 -5.97
C PHE A 90 -4.53 -4.21 -6.60
N SER A 91 -3.78 -4.98 -7.36
CA SER A 91 -4.22 -6.29 -7.84
C SER A 91 -3.14 -7.32 -7.56
N ILE A 92 -3.55 -8.57 -7.34
CA ILE A 92 -2.62 -9.66 -7.01
C ILE A 92 -2.86 -10.84 -7.93
N ASN A 93 -1.76 -11.43 -8.39
CA ASN A 93 -1.74 -12.69 -9.13
C ASN A 93 -0.69 -13.63 -8.48
N PRO A 94 -0.54 -14.87 -8.97
CA PRO A 94 0.41 -15.82 -8.37
C PRO A 94 1.88 -15.35 -8.34
N SER A 95 2.28 -14.48 -9.27
CA SER A 95 3.66 -14.00 -9.42
C SER A 95 3.90 -12.68 -8.69
N ASP A 96 2.98 -11.73 -8.81
CA ASP A 96 3.17 -10.35 -8.35
C ASP A 96 1.90 -9.69 -7.81
N VAL A 97 2.15 -8.59 -7.09
CA VAL A 97 1.20 -7.54 -6.77
C VAL A 97 1.46 -6.40 -7.75
N THR A 98 0.46 -6.04 -8.54
CA THR A 98 0.52 -4.86 -9.41
C THR A 98 -0.10 -3.66 -8.70
N VAL A 99 0.65 -2.56 -8.64
CA VAL A 99 0.23 -1.29 -8.05
C VAL A 99 -0.02 -0.29 -9.19
N HIS A 100 -1.27 0.19 -9.29
CA HIS A 100 -1.67 1.20 -10.25
C HIS A 100 -1.79 2.56 -9.54
N LEU A 101 -1.08 3.55 -10.09
CA LEU A 101 -1.06 4.94 -9.66
C LEU A 101 -1.55 5.84 -10.80
N THR A 102 -1.81 7.11 -10.51
CA THR A 102 -2.13 8.09 -11.56
C THR A 102 -0.96 8.26 -12.53
N GLY A 103 -1.11 7.75 -13.76
CA GLY A 103 -0.11 7.86 -14.82
C GLY A 103 1.11 6.93 -14.68
N HIS A 104 1.10 6.01 -13.72
CA HIS A 104 2.21 5.07 -13.50
C HIS A 104 1.70 3.73 -12.97
N GLN A 105 2.43 2.66 -13.25
CA GLN A 105 2.19 1.35 -12.65
C GLN A 105 3.52 0.64 -12.46
N PHE A 106 3.60 -0.18 -11.42
CA PHE A 106 4.77 -1.03 -11.16
C PHE A 106 4.33 -2.32 -10.46
N THR A 107 5.24 -3.28 -10.34
CA THR A 107 4.96 -4.57 -9.70
C THR A 107 5.87 -4.80 -8.49
N PHE A 108 5.37 -5.57 -7.53
CA PHE A 108 6.10 -6.07 -6.38
C PHE A 108 5.90 -7.60 -6.30
N PRO A 109 6.93 -8.41 -6.05
CA PRO A 109 6.78 -9.87 -6.05
C PRO A 109 5.81 -10.36 -4.98
N ASN A 110 4.94 -11.33 -5.31
CA ASN A 110 4.03 -11.98 -4.37
C ASN A 110 4.79 -12.99 -3.49
N ARG A 111 5.62 -12.48 -2.58
CA ARG A 111 6.54 -13.28 -1.74
C ARG A 111 5.84 -14.26 -0.81
N LEU A 112 4.58 -13.99 -0.47
CA LEU A 112 3.78 -14.81 0.45
C LEU A 112 2.85 -15.79 -0.28
N GLY A 113 2.76 -15.72 -1.62
CA GLY A 113 1.87 -16.58 -2.40
C GLY A 113 0.39 -16.37 -2.08
N LEU A 114 -0.02 -15.14 -1.76
CA LEU A 114 -1.41 -14.82 -1.45
C LEU A 114 -2.27 -14.84 -2.72
N SER A 115 -3.50 -15.33 -2.64
CA SER A 115 -4.44 -15.29 -3.77
C SER A 115 -5.31 -14.03 -3.78
N VAL A 116 -5.50 -13.39 -2.62
CA VAL A 116 -6.31 -12.18 -2.39
C VAL A 116 -5.73 -11.38 -1.22
N PHE A 117 -6.16 -10.13 -1.08
CA PHE A 117 -5.96 -9.35 0.15
C PHE A 117 -7.22 -9.40 1.00
N ASP A 118 -7.08 -9.87 2.24
CA ASP A 118 -8.19 -9.96 3.20
C ASP A 118 -8.01 -9.02 4.40
N TYR A 119 -6.85 -8.38 4.45
CA TYR A 119 -6.45 -7.38 5.42
C TYR A 119 -5.97 -6.12 4.71
N PHE A 120 -6.42 -4.97 5.22
CA PHE A 120 -5.91 -3.66 4.87
C PHE A 120 -5.75 -2.81 6.13
N ASP A 121 -4.63 -2.12 6.28
CA ASP A 121 -4.54 -0.96 7.17
C ASP A 121 -3.85 0.21 6.46
N THR A 122 -4.13 1.42 6.95
CA THR A 122 -3.38 2.60 6.54
C THR A 122 -3.09 3.47 7.74
N HIS A 123 -1.92 4.10 7.74
CA HIS A 123 -1.50 5.04 8.77
C HIS A 123 -0.46 6.02 8.22
N GLY A 124 -0.08 7.00 9.04
CA GLY A 124 0.76 8.12 8.61
C GLY A 124 -0.06 9.23 7.96
N ASP A 125 0.57 9.97 7.05
CA ASP A 125 0.02 11.19 6.47
C ASP A 125 -0.91 10.90 5.27
N PHE A 126 -2.00 10.17 5.54
CA PHE A 126 -3.04 9.87 4.56
C PHE A 126 -4.41 9.76 5.24
N THR A 127 -5.37 10.56 4.78
CA THR A 127 -6.75 10.52 5.26
C THR A 127 -7.56 9.66 4.30
N LEU A 128 -7.92 8.45 4.74
CA LEU A 128 -8.76 7.54 3.96
C LEU A 128 -10.15 8.14 3.73
N GLN A 129 -10.64 8.05 2.50
CA GLN A 129 -12.00 8.47 2.12
C GLN A 129 -12.84 7.30 1.63
N SER A 130 -12.27 6.37 0.86
CA SER A 130 -12.99 5.19 0.38
C SER A 130 -12.08 4.01 0.14
N ILE A 131 -12.63 2.82 0.38
CA ILE A 131 -12.08 1.54 -0.07
C ILE A 131 -13.18 0.83 -0.85
N SER A 132 -12.86 0.33 -2.03
CA SER A 132 -13.78 -0.43 -2.87
C SER A 132 -13.02 -1.55 -3.59
N TRP A 133 -13.74 -2.58 -4.03
CA TRP A 133 -13.16 -3.65 -4.84
C TRP A 133 -14.13 -4.13 -5.90
N GLU A 134 -13.57 -4.54 -7.03
CA GLU A 134 -14.28 -5.06 -8.20
C GLU A 134 -13.53 -6.24 -8.81
#